data_AF-A0A924MGZ5-F1
#
_entry.id   AF-A0A924MGZ5-F1
#
_cell.length_a   1.000
_cell.length_b   1.000
_cell.length_c   1.000
_cell.angle_alpha   90.00
_cell.angle_beta   90.00
_cell.angle_gamma   90.00
#
_symmetry.space_group_name_H-M   'P 1'
#
loop_
_entity.id
_entity.type
_entity.pdbx_description
1 polymer ?
#
loop_
_entity_poly.entity_id
_entity_poly.type
_entity_poly.pdbx_seq_one_letter_code
_entity_poly.pdbx_strand_id
1 'polypeptide(L)'
;MLAGNKTFINEMLKYCGLKNLIEDERYPEFSKEELLKLNPDVVLLSSEPYPFKNKHFQHFQKLFPNAKIKLVDGEMFSWYGSRLLKSTTYFQSIKQSL
;
A
#
# COMPACT_ATOMS: atom_id res chain seq x y z
N MET A 1 7.66 -4.08 -7.74
CA MET A 1 7.46 -2.62 -7.86
C MET A 1 6.70 -2.12 -6.65
N LEU A 2 7.11 -0.98 -6.11
CA LEU A 2 6.45 -0.30 -4.99
C LEU A 2 5.89 1.05 -5.47
N ALA A 3 4.86 1.59 -4.82
CA ALA A 3 4.40 2.94 -5.13
C ALA A 3 5.28 3.96 -4.39
N GLY A 4 6.11 4.70 -5.13
CA GLY A 4 6.96 5.77 -4.62
C GLY A 4 6.31 7.15 -4.72
N ASN A 5 7.12 8.18 -4.52
CA ASN A 5 6.76 9.58 -4.65
C ASN A 5 6.30 9.95 -6.08
N LYS A 6 5.62 11.10 -6.23
CA LYS A 6 5.04 11.55 -7.51
C LYS A 6 4.13 10.51 -8.18
N THR A 7 3.43 9.71 -7.36
CA THR A 7 2.34 8.84 -7.79
C THR A 7 1.03 9.29 -7.15
N PHE A 8 -0.07 9.03 -7.84
CA PHE A 8 -1.40 9.27 -7.28
C PHE A 8 -1.63 8.46 -6.00
N ILE A 9 -1.16 7.20 -5.98
CA ILE A 9 -1.24 6.32 -4.80
C ILE A 9 -0.57 6.96 -3.58
N ASN A 10 0.63 7.54 -3.76
CA ASN A 10 1.33 8.21 -2.66
C ASN A 10 0.53 9.39 -2.09
N GLU A 11 -0.09 10.20 -2.94
CA GLU A 11 -0.94 11.30 -2.47
C GLU A 11 -2.18 10.76 -1.74
N MET A 12 -2.81 9.69 -2.25
CA MET A 12 -3.94 9.05 -1.59
C MET A 12 -3.56 8.43 -0.23
N LEU A 13 -2.36 7.87 -0.08
CA LEU A 13 -1.85 7.40 1.20
C LEU A 13 -1.73 8.56 2.21
N LYS A 14 -1.20 9.70 1.77
CA LYS A 14 -1.11 10.92 2.61
C LYS A 14 -2.49 11.44 3.01
N TYR A 15 -3.46 11.46 2.10
CA TYR A 15 -4.86 11.81 2.43
C TYR A 15 -5.49 10.82 3.42
N CYS A 16 -5.13 9.54 3.29
CA CYS A 16 -5.43 8.50 4.27
C CYS A 16 -4.57 8.63 5.55
N GLY A 17 -3.84 9.72 5.78
CA GLY A 17 -3.02 9.95 6.97
C GLY A 17 -1.89 8.94 7.18
N LEU A 18 -1.51 8.20 6.14
CA LEU A 18 -0.41 7.24 6.18
C LEU A 18 0.86 7.90 5.66
N LYS A 19 2.01 7.48 6.21
CA LYS A 19 3.33 7.85 5.71
C LYS A 19 3.86 6.73 4.81
N ASN A 20 4.20 7.06 3.57
CA ASN A 20 4.89 6.13 2.68
C ASN A 20 6.38 6.09 3.03
N LEU A 21 6.95 4.89 3.14
CA LEU A 21 8.38 4.70 3.38
C LEU A 21 9.22 4.77 2.10
N ILE A 22 8.59 4.75 0.92
CA ILE A 22 9.28 4.75 -0.36
C ILE A 22 9.47 6.18 -0.84
N GLU A 23 10.71 6.66 -0.76
CA GLU A 23 11.07 8.04 -1.11
C GLU A 23 11.41 8.22 -2.59
N ASP A 24 11.78 7.15 -3.30
CA ASP A 24 12.05 7.16 -4.73
C ASP A 24 10.82 7.57 -5.54
N GLU A 25 11.03 8.10 -6.75
CA GLU A 25 9.94 8.53 -7.62
C GLU A 25 9.29 7.36 -8.36
N ARG A 26 8.00 7.52 -8.65
CA ARG A 26 7.19 6.62 -9.51
C ARG A 26 7.08 5.22 -8.91
N TYR A 27 7.59 4.20 -9.60
CA TYR A 27 7.38 2.80 -9.25
C TYR A 27 8.70 2.05 -9.21
N PRO A 28 9.57 2.32 -8.22
CA PRO A 28 10.86 1.66 -8.12
C PRO A 28 10.71 0.15 -7.90
N GLU A 29 11.73 -0.58 -8.32
CA GLU A 29 11.91 -1.98 -7.97
C GLU A 29 12.93 -2.09 -6.85
N PHE A 30 12.57 -2.84 -5.81
CA PHE A 30 13.44 -3.07 -4.66
C PHE A 30 13.81 -4.55 -4.64
N SER A 31 15.08 -4.82 -4.38
CA SER A 31 15.57 -6.15 -4.04
C SER A 31 15.04 -6.59 -2.67
N LYS A 32 15.15 -7.88 -2.39
CA LYS A 32 14.77 -8.43 -1.08
C LYS A 32 15.59 -7.80 0.06
N GLU A 33 16.86 -7.49 -0.18
CA GLU A 33 17.76 -6.89 0.80
C GLU A 33 17.37 -5.45 1.12
N GLU A 34 16.97 -4.68 0.13
CA GLU A 34 16.45 -3.32 0.33
C GLU A 34 15.11 -3.34 1.06
N LEU A 35 14.21 -4.27 0.73
CA LEU A 35 12.95 -4.44 1.45
C LEU A 35 13.17 -4.75 2.93
N LEU A 36 14.14 -5.61 3.27
CA LEU A 36 14.44 -5.97 4.66
C LEU A 36 15.00 -4.82 5.50
N LYS A 37 15.51 -3.76 4.86
CA LYS A 37 15.94 -2.53 5.56
C LYS A 37 14.76 -1.64 5.94
N LEU A 38 13.57 -1.87 5.36
CA LEU A 38 12.36 -1.16 5.72
C LEU A 38 11.79 -1.71 7.02
N ASN A 39 11.24 -0.83 7.85
CA ASN A 39 10.52 -1.20 9.07
C ASN A 39 9.09 -0.64 9.05
N PRO A 40 8.20 -1.18 8.20
CA PRO A 40 6.83 -0.70 8.09
C PRO A 40 5.97 -1.18 9.26
N ASP A 41 5.08 -0.31 9.74
CA ASP A 41 3.98 -0.72 10.62
C ASP A 41 2.91 -1.51 9.86
N VAL A 42 2.73 -1.18 8.57
CA VAL A 42 1.68 -1.72 7.71
C VAL A 42 2.20 -1.93 6.29
N VAL A 43 1.85 -3.07 5.69
CA VAL A 43 2.07 -3.36 4.26
C VAL A 43 0.72 -3.51 3.58
N LEU A 44 0.45 -2.65 2.61
CA LEU A 44 -0.78 -2.67 1.83
C LEU A 44 -0.54 -3.40 0.50
N LEU A 45 -1.27 -4.49 0.30
CA LEU A 45 -1.30 -5.26 -0.95
C LEU A 45 -2.55 -4.83 -1.72
N SER A 46 -2.37 -4.28 -2.92
CA SER A 46 -3.48 -3.78 -3.75
C SER A 46 -4.17 -4.90 -4.51
N SER A 47 -5.51 -4.97 -4.50
CA SER A 47 -6.27 -5.96 -5.28
C SER A 47 -6.04 -5.88 -6.80
N GLU A 48 -5.66 -4.70 -7.30
CA GLU A 48 -5.40 -4.42 -8.71
C GLU A 48 -4.16 -3.55 -8.92
N PRO A 49 -3.47 -3.65 -10.06
CA PRO A 49 -3.73 -4.57 -11.18
C PRO A 49 -3.28 -6.01 -10.90
N TYR A 50 -2.59 -6.25 -9.78
CA TYR A 50 -2.05 -7.56 -9.44
C TYR A 50 -2.88 -8.25 -8.34
N PRO A 51 -3.54 -9.38 -8.63
CA PRO A 51 -4.36 -10.07 -7.65
C PRO A 51 -3.48 -10.81 -6.63
N PHE A 52 -3.16 -10.17 -5.51
CA PHE A 52 -2.41 -10.84 -4.45
C PHE A 52 -3.22 -12.00 -3.86
N LYS A 53 -2.59 -13.18 -3.77
CA LYS A 53 -3.17 -14.42 -3.23
C LYS A 53 -2.59 -14.71 -1.85
N ASN A 54 -3.24 -15.60 -1.09
CA ASN A 54 -2.81 -16.01 0.27
C ASN A 54 -1.30 -16.33 0.40
N LYS A 55 -0.69 -16.95 -0.62
CA LYS A 55 0.76 -17.22 -0.64
C LYS A 55 1.62 -15.96 -0.54
N HIS A 56 1.17 -14.83 -1.10
CA HIS A 56 1.88 -13.56 -1.02
C HIS A 56 1.74 -12.93 0.36
N PHE A 57 0.58 -13.06 1.01
CA PHE A 57 0.39 -12.62 2.39
C PHE A 57 1.37 -13.31 3.33
N GLN A 58 1.45 -14.64 3.26
CA GLN A 58 2.40 -15.39 4.07
C GLN A 58 3.85 -15.02 3.76
N HIS A 59 4.18 -14.74 2.50
CA HIS A 59 5.51 -14.27 2.12
C HIS A 59 5.86 -12.93 2.78
N PHE A 60 4.99 -11.93 2.66
CA PHE A 60 5.24 -10.60 3.24
C PHE A 60 5.14 -10.60 4.77
N GLN A 61 4.28 -11.44 5.37
CA GLN A 61 4.23 -11.60 6.82
C GLN A 61 5.54 -12.19 7.37
N LYS A 62 6.18 -13.13 6.64
CA LYS A 62 7.50 -13.65 7.01
C LYS A 62 8.59 -12.60 6.84
N LEU A 63 8.47 -11.73 5.82
CA LEU A 63 9.44 -10.67 5.55
C LEU A 63 9.35 -9.53 6.58
N PHE A 64 8.13 -9.21 7.03
CA PHE A 64 7.84 -8.18 8.01
C PHE A 64 7.00 -8.75 9.17
N PRO A 65 7.59 -9.50 10.11
CA PRO A 65 6.86 -10.21 11.16
C PRO A 65 6.00 -9.30 12.05
N ASN A 66 6.46 -8.07 12.27
CA ASN A 66 5.80 -7.09 13.14
C ASN A 66 4.81 -6.19 12.38
N ALA A 67 4.83 -6.21 11.05
CA ALA A 67 3.97 -5.38 10.24
C ALA A 67 2.60 -6.03 10.05
N LYS A 68 1.56 -5.20 9.96
CA LYS A 68 0.22 -5.63 9.58
C LYS A 68 0.12 -5.74 8.06
N ILE A 69 -0.03 -6.95 7.53
CA ILE A 69 -0.21 -7.16 6.09
C ILE A 69 -1.70 -7.11 5.74
N LYS A 70 -2.10 -6.24 4.82
CA LYS A 70 -3.52 -6.00 4.52
C LYS A 70 -3.80 -5.91 3.04
N LEU A 71 -4.86 -6.59 2.59
CA LEU A 71 -5.42 -6.42 1.25
C LEU A 71 -6.25 -5.12 1.23
N VAL A 72 -6.00 -4.28 0.24
CA VAL A 72 -6.79 -3.08 0.00
C VAL A 72 -7.34 -3.08 -1.41
N ASP A 73 -8.48 -2.41 -1.58
CA ASP A 73 -9.09 -2.15 -2.86
C ASP A 73 -8.20 -1.15 -3.62
N GLY A 74 -7.55 -1.65 -4.67
CA GLY A 74 -6.65 -0.87 -5.49
C GLY A 74 -7.34 0.30 -6.18
N GLU A 75 -8.61 0.17 -6.53
CA GLU A 75 -9.37 1.21 -7.22
C GLU A 75 -9.52 2.46 -6.32
N MET A 76 -9.64 2.26 -5.00
CA MET A 76 -9.77 3.36 -4.04
C MET A 76 -8.50 4.23 -3.94
N PHE A 77 -7.33 3.66 -4.26
CA PHE A 77 -6.03 4.33 -4.21
C PHE A 77 -5.51 4.76 -5.58
N SER A 78 -5.96 4.13 -6.67
CA SER A 78 -5.37 4.31 -8.00
C SER A 78 -6.31 4.93 -9.03
N TRP A 79 -7.63 4.93 -8.81
CA TRP A 79 -8.58 5.49 -9.77
C TRP A 79 -9.12 6.85 -9.32
N TYR A 80 -8.94 7.85 -10.16
CA TYR A 80 -9.47 9.20 -9.97
C TYR A 80 -10.89 9.36 -10.56
N GLY A 81 -11.49 10.54 -10.38
CA GLY A 81 -12.82 10.85 -10.90
C GLY A 81 -13.95 10.46 -9.94
N SER A 82 -15.05 9.93 -10.44
CA SER A 82 -16.26 9.65 -9.63
C SER A 82 -16.02 8.66 -8.49
N ARG A 83 -15.01 7.78 -8.59
CA ARG A 83 -14.63 6.85 -7.53
C ARG A 83 -14.06 7.53 -6.29
N LEU A 84 -13.49 8.73 -6.42
CA LEU A 84 -12.99 9.50 -5.27
C LEU A 84 -14.05 9.78 -4.21
N LEU A 85 -15.33 9.88 -4.63
CA LEU A 85 -16.46 10.04 -3.71
C LEU A 85 -16.58 8.88 -2.70
N LYS A 86 -16.04 7.70 -3.05
CA LYS A 86 -16.05 6.50 -2.20
C LYS A 86 -14.74 6.33 -1.40
N SER A 87 -13.64 6.90 -1.89
CA SER A 87 -12.31 6.73 -1.29
C SER A 87 -12.25 7.25 0.15
N THR A 88 -12.93 8.34 0.49
CA THR A 88 -12.92 8.92 1.84
C THR A 88 -13.48 7.98 2.90
N THR A 89 -14.69 7.46 2.68
CA THR A 89 -15.33 6.47 3.56
C THR A 89 -14.51 5.20 3.66
N TYR A 90 -13.92 4.76 2.54
CA TYR A 90 -13.04 3.60 2.51
C TYR A 90 -11.77 3.83 3.36
N PHE A 91 -11.13 4.99 3.25
CA PHE A 91 -9.94 5.32 4.03
C PHE A 91 -10.20 5.39 5.53
N GLN A 92 -11.38 5.86 5.94
CA GLN A 92 -11.78 5.83 7.35
C GLN A 92 -11.90 4.39 7.87
N SER A 93 -12.50 3.49 7.08
CA SER A 93 -12.62 2.08 7.48
C SER A 93 -11.25 1.39 7.54
N ILE A 94 -10.34 1.73 6.62
CA ILE A 94 -8.96 1.25 6.66
C ILE A 94 -8.26 1.72 7.93
N LYS A 95 -8.29 3.02 8.25
CA LYS A 95 -7.67 3.58 9.47
C LYS A 95 -8.15 2.90 10.75
N GLN A 96 -9.46 2.67 10.88
CA GLN A 96 -10.04 2.02 12.07
C GLN A 96 -9.58 0.56 12.23
N SER A 97 -9.16 -0.06 11.14
CA SER A 97 -8.75 -1.47 11.12
C SER A 97 -7.25 -1.65 10.89
N LEU A 98 -6.46 -0.59 10.97
CA LEU A 98 -5.01 -0.64 11.12
C LEU A 98 -4.69 -0.61 12.62
#